data_AF-A0A2H6JDU7-F1
#
_entry.id   AF-A0A2H6JDU7-F1
#
_cell.length_a   1.000
_cell.length_b   1.000
_cell.length_c   1.000
_cell.angle_alpha   90.00
_cell.angle_beta   90.00
_cell.angle_gamma   90.00
#
_symmetry.space_group_name_H-M   'P 1'
#
loop_
_entity.id
_entity.type
_entity.pdbx_description
1 polymer ?
#
loop_
_entity_poly.entity_id
_entity_poly.type
_entity_poly.pdbx_seq_one_letter_code
_entity_poly.pdbx_strand_id
1 'polypeptide(L)'
;MHDLDRIPARPVPAEEGFLERFRGCFTGILRWEQLDRFWEVLRARAGDGWYVYAVGEAPPTAPVSAGKLLAFVDEIDPLLRREHGEDYCGLVYVDDLTVPTYIKIFDPHNLGVSCGYSDNPPLPGWIVSRIRPEDLGALTPPGGRRRWWQRLFGSG
;
A
#
# COMPACT_ATOMS: atom_id res chain seq x y z
N MET A 1 -36.80 15.44 4.62
CA MET A 1 -35.38 15.54 4.99
C MET A 1 -34.79 14.18 4.67
N HIS A 2 -34.34 14.01 3.42
CA HIS A 2 -33.86 12.72 2.94
C HIS A 2 -32.47 12.45 3.54
N ASP A 3 -32.39 11.40 4.34
CA ASP A 3 -31.15 10.73 4.70
C ASP A 3 -30.38 10.42 3.41
N LEU A 4 -29.24 11.08 3.22
CA LEU A 4 -28.31 10.73 2.15
C LEU A 4 -27.65 9.44 2.57
N ASP A 5 -28.17 8.34 2.02
CA ASP A 5 -27.65 6.99 2.10
C ASP A 5 -26.12 6.99 2.11
N ARG A 6 -25.59 6.61 3.28
CA ARG A 6 -24.24 6.09 3.44
C ARG A 6 -24.14 4.90 2.49
N ILE A 7 -23.55 5.10 1.31
CA ILE A 7 -23.25 4.02 0.36
C ILE A 7 -22.49 2.95 1.15
N PRO A 8 -23.07 1.75 1.36
CA PRO A 8 -22.37 0.71 2.06
C PRO A 8 -21.12 0.37 1.25
N ALA A 9 -19.97 0.40 1.91
CA ALA A 9 -18.74 -0.15 1.38
C ALA A 9 -19.06 -1.52 0.77
N ARG A 10 -18.76 -1.72 -0.52
CA ARG A 10 -18.93 -3.04 -1.14
C ARG A 10 -18.18 -4.04 -0.25
N PRO A 11 -18.85 -5.04 0.35
CA PRO A 11 -18.13 -6.05 1.09
C PRO A 11 -17.16 -6.71 0.12
N VAL A 12 -15.88 -6.73 0.48
CA VAL A 12 -14.92 -7.60 -0.21
C VAL A 12 -15.48 -9.01 0.00
N PRO A 13 -15.77 -9.77 -1.08
CA PRO A 13 -16.22 -11.15 -0.93
C PRO A 13 -15.22 -11.87 -0.04
N ALA A 14 -15.70 -12.63 0.95
CA ALA A 14 -14.86 -13.29 1.95
C ALA A 14 -13.87 -14.32 1.36
N GLU A 15 -13.85 -14.49 0.03
CA GLU A 15 -13.12 -15.53 -0.69
C GLU A 15 -12.13 -15.00 -1.74
N GLU A 16 -12.06 -13.68 -1.98
CA GLU A 16 -11.09 -13.14 -2.94
C GLU A 16 -9.70 -13.12 -2.27
N GLY A 17 -8.83 -14.04 -2.70
CA GLY A 17 -7.52 -14.27 -2.09
C GLY A 17 -6.57 -13.07 -2.27
N PHE A 18 -5.52 -13.00 -1.45
CA PHE A 18 -4.57 -11.89 -1.51
C PHE A 18 -3.92 -11.76 -2.89
N LEU A 19 -3.54 -12.89 -3.49
CA LEU A 19 -2.92 -12.96 -4.82
C LEU A 19 -3.91 -12.63 -5.95
N GLU A 20 -5.18 -12.98 -5.79
CA GLU A 20 -6.23 -12.63 -6.75
C GLU A 20 -6.43 -11.11 -6.76
N ARG A 21 -6.59 -10.49 -5.58
CA ARG A 21 -6.71 -9.05 -5.48
C ARG A 21 -5.46 -8.32 -5.96
N PHE A 22 -4.28 -8.88 -5.70
CA PHE A 22 -3.00 -8.38 -6.21
C PHE A 22 -2.98 -8.32 -7.75
N ARG A 23 -3.57 -9.29 -8.45
CA ARG A 23 -3.63 -9.32 -9.93
C ARG A 23 -4.77 -8.49 -10.53
N GLY A 24 -5.68 -7.98 -9.69
CA GLY A 24 -6.81 -7.17 -10.11
C GLY A 24 -6.44 -5.77 -10.61
N CYS A 25 -7.47 -4.99 -10.94
CA CYS A 25 -7.33 -3.61 -11.40
C CYS A 25 -7.06 -2.65 -10.24
N PHE A 26 -6.22 -1.64 -10.52
CA PHE A 26 -5.89 -0.55 -9.60
C PHE A 26 -5.86 0.78 -10.35
N THR A 27 -6.23 1.84 -9.62
CA THR A 27 -6.11 3.23 -10.05
C THR A 27 -4.80 3.81 -9.55
N GLY A 28 -3.97 4.33 -10.45
CA GLY A 28 -2.77 5.07 -10.08
C GLY A 28 -3.09 6.47 -9.56
N ILE A 29 -2.46 6.85 -8.46
CA ILE A 29 -2.47 8.22 -7.92
C ILE A 29 -1.36 8.99 -8.61
N LEU A 30 -1.72 9.81 -9.60
CA LEU A 30 -0.75 10.49 -10.46
C LEU A 30 -0.27 11.82 -9.89
N ARG A 31 -1.08 12.51 -9.09
CA ARG A 31 -0.75 13.85 -8.56
C ARG A 31 -0.54 13.81 -7.05
N TRP A 32 0.37 14.63 -6.55
CA TRP A 32 0.64 14.74 -5.13
C TRP A 32 -0.59 15.17 -4.31
N GLU A 33 -1.41 16.08 -4.82
CA GLU A 33 -2.62 16.53 -4.14
C GLU A 33 -3.69 15.44 -4.10
N GLN A 34 -3.68 14.52 -5.08
CA GLN A 34 -4.54 13.35 -5.04
C GLN A 34 -4.06 12.36 -3.98
N LEU A 35 -2.75 12.25 -3.78
CA LEU A 35 -2.16 11.45 -2.70
C LEU A 35 -2.54 12.00 -1.33
N ASP A 36 -2.47 13.32 -1.13
CA ASP A 36 -2.89 13.98 0.11
C ASP A 36 -4.34 13.64 0.47
N ARG A 37 -5.24 13.75 -0.51
CA ARG A 37 -6.66 13.39 -0.32
C ARG A 37 -6.84 11.92 0.01
N PHE A 38 -6.07 11.05 -0.63
CA PHE A 38 -6.13 9.62 -0.39
C PHE A 38 -5.62 9.24 1.01
N TRP A 39 -4.56 9.90 1.50
CA TRP A 39 -4.10 9.72 2.87
C TRP A 39 -5.16 10.11 3.89
N GLU A 40 -5.91 11.18 3.68
CA GLU A 40 -7.04 11.51 4.56
C GLU A 40 -8.11 10.41 4.58
N VAL A 41 -8.43 9.82 3.43
CA VAL A 41 -9.35 8.67 3.34
C VAL A 41 -8.81 7.47 4.13
N LEU A 42 -7.53 7.15 3.99
CA LEU A 42 -6.90 6.03 4.70
C LEU A 42 -6.83 6.29 6.21
N ARG A 43 -6.47 7.50 6.63
CA ARG A 43 -6.41 7.91 8.05
C ARG A 43 -7.78 7.80 8.72
N ALA A 44 -8.85 8.25 8.04
CA ALA A 44 -10.22 8.12 8.54
C ALA A 44 -10.67 6.65 8.73
N ARG A 45 -10.00 5.71 8.05
CA ARG A 45 -10.27 4.27 8.08
C ARG A 45 -9.21 3.47 8.82
N ALA A 46 -8.36 4.12 9.63
CA ALA A 46 -7.21 3.44 10.23
C ALA A 46 -7.58 2.26 11.15
N GLY A 47 -8.82 2.23 11.65
CA GLY A 47 -9.36 1.14 12.46
C GLY A 47 -9.90 -0.08 11.68
N ASP A 48 -9.91 -0.06 10.34
CA ASP A 48 -10.61 -1.07 9.51
C ASP A 48 -9.85 -2.41 9.38
N GLY A 49 -8.90 -2.72 10.27
CA GLY A 49 -8.17 -4.00 10.29
C GLY A 49 -7.13 -4.14 9.17
N TRP A 50 -6.22 -3.17 9.07
CA TRP A 50 -5.20 -3.13 8.02
C TRP A 50 -3.98 -3.98 8.33
N TYR A 51 -3.48 -4.70 7.34
CA TYR A 51 -2.15 -5.28 7.31
C TYR A 51 -1.21 -4.34 6.56
N VAL A 52 0.00 -4.14 7.08
CA VAL A 52 1.08 -3.42 6.39
C VAL A 52 2.18 -4.44 6.12
N TYR A 53 2.48 -4.67 4.84
CA TYR A 53 3.43 -5.67 4.40
C TYR A 53 4.56 -5.02 3.61
N ALA A 54 5.79 -5.11 4.11
CA ALA A 54 6.99 -4.84 3.32
C ALA A 54 7.32 -6.08 2.49
N VAL A 55 7.28 -5.93 1.18
CA VAL A 55 7.51 -7.04 0.25
C VAL A 55 8.94 -7.57 0.41
N GLY A 56 9.05 -8.89 0.53
CA GLY A 56 10.31 -9.60 0.78
C GLY A 56 10.69 -9.78 2.25
N GLU A 57 9.89 -9.24 3.19
CA GLU A 57 9.89 -9.69 4.59
C GLU A 57 8.85 -10.80 4.79
N ALA A 58 8.80 -11.43 5.97
CA ALA A 58 7.75 -12.38 6.30
C ALA A 58 6.37 -11.66 6.34
N PRO A 59 5.33 -12.20 5.67
CA PRO A 59 3.99 -11.61 5.70
C PRO A 59 3.44 -11.49 7.12
N PRO A 60 2.84 -10.36 7.51
CA PRO A 60 2.24 -10.19 8.83
C PRO A 60 1.05 -11.16 9.02
N THR A 61 0.95 -11.75 10.21
CA THR A 61 -0.13 -12.67 10.55
C THR A 61 -1.35 -11.98 11.19
N ALA A 62 -1.19 -10.72 11.62
CA ALA A 62 -2.23 -9.92 12.26
C ALA A 62 -2.25 -8.48 11.69
N PRO A 63 -3.42 -7.82 11.69
CA PRO A 63 -3.50 -6.41 11.32
C PRO A 63 -2.77 -5.53 12.34
N VAL A 64 -2.28 -4.38 11.88
CA VAL A 64 -1.69 -3.35 12.71
C VAL A 64 -2.79 -2.56 13.44
N SER A 65 -2.45 -1.93 14.56
CA SER A 65 -3.35 -0.98 15.21
C SER A 65 -3.52 0.28 14.36
N ALA A 66 -4.62 1.02 14.58
CA ALA A 66 -4.84 2.30 13.93
C ALA A 66 -3.64 3.26 14.10
N GLY A 67 -3.09 3.36 15.31
CA GLY A 67 -1.91 4.18 15.58
C GLY A 67 -0.67 3.76 14.79
N LYS A 68 -0.45 2.45 14.59
CA LYS A 68 0.65 1.95 13.74
C LYS A 68 0.43 2.26 12.27
N LEU A 69 -0.81 2.19 11.78
CA LEU A 69 -1.11 2.60 10.40
C LEU A 69 -0.87 4.10 10.19
N LEU A 70 -1.34 4.94 11.12
CA LEU A 70 -1.12 6.39 11.05
C LEU A 70 0.37 6.73 11.04
N ALA A 71 1.16 6.12 11.95
CA ALA A 71 2.60 6.29 11.99
C ALA A 71 3.28 5.82 10.69
N PHE A 72 2.80 4.74 10.07
CA PHE A 72 3.28 4.30 8.76
C PHE A 72 3.00 5.36 7.68
N VAL A 73 1.78 5.92 7.62
CA VAL A 73 1.41 6.96 6.64
C VAL A 73 2.27 8.21 6.82
N ASP A 74 2.50 8.64 8.07
CA ASP A 74 3.29 9.83 8.38
C ASP A 74 4.78 9.67 8.03
N GLU A 75 5.28 8.43 7.96
CA GLU A 75 6.67 8.12 7.57
C GLU A 75 6.81 7.84 6.06
N ILE A 76 5.83 7.17 5.44
CA ILE A 76 5.90 6.81 4.02
C ILE A 76 5.68 8.02 3.11
N ASP A 77 4.76 8.94 3.45
CA ASP A 77 4.50 10.14 2.63
C ASP A 77 5.74 11.02 2.38
N PRO A 78 6.46 11.49 3.43
CA PRO A 78 7.66 12.29 3.22
C PRO A 78 8.81 11.50 2.57
N LEU A 79 8.84 10.18 2.74
CA LEU A 79 9.79 9.31 2.05
C LEU A 79 9.53 9.32 0.54
N LEU A 80 8.28 9.08 0.10
CA LEU A 80 7.93 9.09 -1.32
C LEU A 80 8.24 10.45 -1.95
N ARG A 81 7.87 11.55 -1.29
CA ARG A 81 8.10 12.92 -1.80
C ARG A 81 9.57 13.31 -1.89
N ARG A 82 10.39 12.89 -0.94
CA ARG A 82 11.83 13.18 -0.94
C ARG A 82 12.59 12.37 -1.99
N GLU A 83 12.16 11.14 -2.20
CA GLU A 83 12.94 10.15 -2.98
C GLU A 83 12.41 9.97 -4.40
N HIS A 84 11.20 10.44 -4.68
CA HIS A 84 10.68 10.56 -6.04
C HIS A 84 11.05 11.93 -6.60
N GLY A 85 12.09 11.97 -7.42
CA GLY A 85 12.58 13.22 -8.04
C GLY A 85 11.67 13.81 -9.11
N GLU A 86 10.49 13.24 -9.33
CA GLU A 86 9.50 13.69 -10.32
C GLU A 86 8.51 14.70 -9.70
N ASP A 87 7.92 15.56 -10.53
CA ASP A 87 6.90 16.53 -10.12
C ASP A 87 5.49 15.93 -9.98
N TYR A 88 5.36 14.63 -10.25
CA TYR A 88 4.13 13.84 -10.11
C TYR A 88 4.33 12.68 -9.12
N CYS A 89 3.24 12.05 -8.65
CA CYS A 89 3.29 10.95 -7.67
C CYS A 89 3.59 9.60 -8.33
N GLY A 90 2.67 9.04 -9.12
CA GLY A 90 2.89 7.79 -9.91
C GLY A 90 3.25 6.51 -9.13
N LEU A 91 3.35 6.57 -7.80
CA LEU A 91 3.93 5.51 -6.95
C LEU A 91 2.89 4.69 -6.20
N VAL A 92 1.68 5.22 -6.05
CA VAL A 92 0.63 4.62 -5.23
C VAL A 92 -0.52 4.19 -6.11
N TYR A 93 -0.89 2.92 -6.00
CA TYR A 93 -1.97 2.31 -6.76
C TYR A 93 -2.99 1.77 -5.77
N VAL A 94 -4.23 2.21 -5.94
CA VAL A 94 -5.32 1.90 -5.02
C VAL A 94 -6.44 1.22 -5.76
N ASP A 95 -7.10 0.35 -5.05
CA ASP A 95 -8.10 -0.52 -5.61
C ASP A 95 -9.47 0.18 -5.68
N ASP A 96 -9.71 1.10 -4.73
CA ASP A 96 -10.75 2.12 -4.73
C ASP A 96 -10.23 3.40 -4.03
N LEU A 97 -10.57 4.59 -4.52
CA LEU A 97 -10.11 5.87 -3.97
C LEU A 97 -10.88 6.34 -2.73
N THR A 98 -12.05 5.74 -2.46
CA THR A 98 -13.00 6.18 -1.43
C THR A 98 -13.26 5.12 -0.36
N VAL A 99 -13.19 3.85 -0.76
CA VAL A 99 -13.37 2.68 0.08
C VAL A 99 -12.21 1.70 -0.17
N PRO A 100 -10.95 2.11 0.08
CA PRO A 100 -9.81 1.27 -0.24
C PRO A 100 -9.84 -0.01 0.58
N THR A 101 -9.38 -1.09 -0.03
CA THR A 101 -9.18 -2.40 0.59
C THR A 101 -7.80 -2.96 0.28
N TYR A 102 -7.14 -2.43 -0.75
CA TYR A 102 -5.82 -2.87 -1.19
C TYR A 102 -5.05 -1.69 -1.80
N ILE A 103 -3.82 -1.50 -1.35
CA ILE A 103 -2.97 -0.38 -1.74
C ILE A 103 -1.59 -0.95 -2.03
N LYS A 104 -1.04 -0.60 -3.20
CA LYS A 104 0.33 -0.92 -3.60
C LYS A 104 1.13 0.37 -3.59
N ILE A 105 2.27 0.36 -2.92
CA ILE A 105 3.19 1.50 -2.84
C ILE A 105 4.52 1.05 -3.43
N PHE A 106 4.89 1.67 -4.54
CA PHE A 106 6.16 1.42 -5.20
C PHE A 106 7.28 2.22 -4.55
N ASP A 107 8.43 1.60 -4.48
CA ASP A 107 9.65 2.19 -3.93
C ASP A 107 10.32 3.06 -5.01
N PRO A 108 10.51 4.38 -4.80
CA PRO A 108 11.18 5.25 -5.78
C PRO A 108 12.57 4.78 -6.21
N HIS A 109 13.31 4.09 -5.34
CA HIS A 109 14.65 3.58 -5.63
C HIS A 109 14.63 2.33 -6.53
N ASN A 110 13.48 1.67 -6.68
CA ASN A 110 13.35 0.44 -7.46
C ASN A 110 12.72 0.65 -8.84
N LEU A 111 12.38 1.89 -9.21
CA LEU A 111 11.76 2.21 -10.50
C LEU A 111 12.76 2.38 -11.65
N GLY A 112 14.04 2.62 -11.34
CA GLY A 112 15.11 2.78 -12.34
C GLY A 112 15.75 1.48 -12.86
N VAL A 113 15.40 0.31 -12.31
CA VAL A 113 16.03 -0.98 -12.66
C VAL A 113 15.26 -1.82 -13.67
N SER A 114 14.12 -1.35 -14.19
CA SER A 114 13.38 -2.00 -15.27
C SER A 114 13.21 -1.07 -16.47
N CYS A 115 14.34 -0.58 -17.01
CA CYS A 115 14.36 -0.05 -18.38
C CYS A 115 14.40 -1.24 -19.35
N GLY A 116 13.25 -1.87 -19.54
CA GLY A 116 13.10 -3.02 -20.40
C GLY A 116 11.72 -3.63 -20.18
N TYR A 117 10.93 -3.67 -21.24
CA TYR A 117 9.74 -4.50 -21.36
C TYR A 117 10.06 -5.93 -20.85
N SER A 118 9.73 -6.23 -19.59
CA SER A 118 9.91 -7.55 -18.99
C SER A 118 8.55 -8.11 -18.59
N ASP A 119 8.37 -9.41 -18.83
CA ASP A 119 7.18 -10.20 -18.43
C ASP A 119 6.93 -10.23 -16.91
N ASN A 120 7.81 -9.59 -16.13
CA ASN A 120 7.74 -9.50 -14.67
C ASN A 120 7.75 -8.01 -14.28
N PRO A 121 6.59 -7.38 -14.03
CA PRO A 121 6.55 -5.98 -13.61
C PRO A 121 7.24 -5.81 -12.25
N PRO A 122 7.78 -4.62 -11.93
CA PRO A 122 8.35 -4.37 -10.62
C PRO A 122 7.31 -4.70 -9.53
N LEU A 123 7.75 -5.34 -8.45
CA LEU A 123 6.90 -5.49 -7.27
C LEU A 123 6.78 -4.15 -6.53
N PRO A 124 5.66 -3.90 -5.85
CA PRO A 124 5.60 -2.79 -4.91
C PRO A 124 6.59 -3.03 -3.77
N GLY A 125 7.12 -1.95 -3.18
CA GLY A 125 7.93 -2.04 -1.96
C GLY A 125 7.06 -2.38 -0.74
N TRP A 126 5.81 -1.88 -0.73
CA TRP A 126 4.87 -2.11 0.35
C TRP A 126 3.44 -2.34 -0.16
N ILE A 127 2.70 -3.14 0.61
CA ILE A 127 1.28 -3.38 0.42
C ILE A 127 0.55 -3.05 1.72
N VAL A 128 -0.51 -2.26 1.62
CA VAL A 128 -1.45 -2.00 2.72
C VAL A 128 -2.80 -2.60 2.32
N SER A 129 -3.29 -3.59 3.05
CA SER A 129 -4.45 -4.39 2.65
C SER A 129 -5.33 -4.75 3.83
N ARG A 130 -6.64 -4.88 3.60
CA ARG A 130 -7.58 -5.48 4.56
C ARG A 130 -7.65 -7.01 4.45
N ILE A 131 -6.98 -7.58 3.46
CA ILE A 131 -6.82 -9.02 3.25
C ILE A 131 -5.46 -9.43 3.81
N ARG A 132 -5.42 -10.52 4.58
CA ARG A 132 -4.17 -11.06 5.14
C ARG A 132 -3.15 -11.32 4.02
N PRO A 133 -1.95 -10.73 4.08
CA PRO A 133 -0.94 -10.94 3.06
C PRO A 133 -0.45 -12.38 2.98
N GLU A 134 -0.26 -12.84 1.75
CA GLU A 134 0.45 -14.06 1.41
C GLU A 134 1.84 -13.69 0.88
N ASP A 135 2.80 -14.59 1.04
CA ASP A 135 4.15 -14.41 0.50
C ASP A 135 4.07 -14.36 -1.03
N LEU A 136 4.61 -13.30 -1.63
CA LEU A 136 4.62 -13.11 -3.08
C LEU A 136 5.69 -13.99 -3.79
N GLY A 137 6.44 -14.81 -3.03
CA GLY A 137 7.51 -15.68 -3.51
C GLY A 137 8.90 -15.03 -3.44
N ALA A 138 9.93 -15.78 -3.83
CA ALA A 138 11.36 -15.43 -3.74
C ALA A 138 11.82 -14.33 -4.73
N LEU A 139 11.11 -13.21 -4.76
CA LEU A 139 11.63 -11.96 -5.29
C LEU A 139 12.40 -11.28 -4.16
N THR A 140 13.72 -11.47 -4.16
CA THR A 140 14.62 -10.86 -3.18
C THR A 140 14.48 -9.33 -3.27
N PRO A 141 14.00 -8.64 -2.23
CA PRO A 141 13.94 -7.19 -2.26
C PRO A 141 15.36 -6.64 -2.40
N PRO A 142 15.62 -5.64 -3.26
CA PRO A 142 16.90 -4.95 -3.26
C PRO A 142 17.13 -4.37 -1.86
N GLY A 143 18.34 -4.55 -1.33
CA GLY A 143 18.68 -4.43 0.10
C GLY A 143 18.56 -3.05 0.77
N GLY A 144 17.64 -2.19 0.36
CA GLY A 144 17.58 -0.79 0.75
C GLY A 144 16.75 -0.43 1.99
N ARG A 145 15.80 -1.25 2.45
CA ARG A 145 14.79 -0.75 3.44
C ARG A 145 14.50 -1.63 4.65
N ARG A 146 15.17 -2.77 4.77
CA ARG A 146 15.04 -3.70 5.91
C ARG A 146 15.26 -3.01 7.26
N ARG A 147 16.26 -2.13 7.38
CA ARG A 147 16.56 -1.41 8.64
C ARG A 147 15.47 -0.40 9.02
N TRP A 148 14.95 0.36 8.06
CA TRP A 148 13.84 1.30 8.29
C TRP A 148 12.58 0.54 8.70
N TRP A 149 12.29 -0.58 8.04
CA TRP A 149 11.15 -1.44 8.37
C TRP A 149 11.25 -2.03 9.79
N GLN A 150 12.42 -2.56 10.18
CA GLN A 150 12.66 -3.09 11.52
C GLN A 150 12.55 -2.00 12.61
N ARG A 151 12.82 -0.74 12.31
CA ARG A 151 12.57 0.36 13.27
C ARG A 151 11.07 0.55 13.54
N LEU A 152 10.22 0.37 12.53
CA LEU A 152 8.77 0.56 12.64
C LEU A 152 8.04 -0.67 13.20
N PHE A 153 8.53 -1.87 12.87
CA PHE A 153 7.82 -3.13 13.16
C PHE A 153 8.66 -4.21 13.86
N GLY A 154 9.96 -4.01 14.05
CA GLY A 154 10.92 -5.00 14.54
C GLY A 154 11.03 -5.13 16.06
N SER A 155 10.00 -4.75 16.81
CA SER A 155 9.93 -5.00 18.25
C SER A 155 8.85 -6.04 18.53
N GLY A 156 9.30 -7.29 18.61
CA GLY A 156 8.70 -8.34 19.45
C GLY A 156 9.54 -8.48 20.70
#